data_AF-A0A523D643-F1
#
_entry.id   AF-A0A523D643-F1
#
_cell.length_a   1.000
_cell.length_b   1.000
_cell.length_c   1.000
_cell.angle_alpha   90.00
_cell.angle_beta   90.00
_cell.angle_gamma   90.00
#
_symmetry.space_group_name_H-M   'P 1'
#
loop_
_entity.id
_entity.type
_entity.pdbx_description
1 polymer ?
#
loop_
_entity_poly.entity_id
_entity_poly.type
_entity_poly.pdbx_seq_one_letter_code
_entity_poly.pdbx_strand_id
1 'polypeptide(L)'
;GNAQTGPTVMLRCELDALPITEIHQTAHRSLTEGISHQCGHDGHMAIIAAVGESLSRQRPTKGRVILLYQPAEETGAGAAAVLADPRLAQIRPDFVFALHNLPGFPMGQLLVRTGTFSCASRGMEIRLTGRTAHAAQPETGISPAVAMCRIIDEFHKLPPGLEVGTELAFVTVVGAQLGKKAFGTAPGDAAVLATLRSETDITMDRMVRRSEEMVRSIASAEHLDHTVSYEDVYPSTQNSQAAVDTIRKAAGTATVQVVDAPFRWSEDFGRFTAVAEGALFGLGAGEKTIDLHSPDYDFPDELIESGSNIFQRIVRECLGS
;
A
#
# COMPACT_ATOMS: atom_id res chain seq x y z
N GLY A 1 -8.75 -1.50 35.41
CA GLY A 1 -9.87 -2.42 35.10
C GLY A 1 -9.34 -3.84 35.23
N ASN A 2 -10.08 -4.72 35.91
CA ASN A 2 -9.65 -6.06 36.33
C ASN A 2 -9.57 -7.09 35.19
N ALA A 3 -8.98 -6.73 34.05
CA ALA A 3 -8.73 -7.69 32.98
C ALA A 3 -7.56 -8.60 33.37
N GLN A 4 -7.73 -9.91 33.21
CA GLN A 4 -6.64 -10.87 33.37
C GLN A 4 -5.56 -10.60 32.32
N THR A 5 -4.30 -10.90 32.65
CA THR A 5 -3.20 -10.79 31.68
C THR A 5 -3.48 -11.67 30.46
N GLY A 6 -3.27 -11.11 29.27
CA GLY A 6 -3.52 -11.77 28.00
C GLY A 6 -2.93 -10.97 26.83
N PRO A 7 -3.14 -11.44 25.60
CA PRO A 7 -2.54 -10.82 24.43
C PRO A 7 -3.11 -9.41 24.16
N THR A 8 -2.33 -8.61 23.44
CA THR A 8 -2.71 -7.31 22.90
C THR A 8 -3.13 -7.50 21.44
N VAL A 9 -4.39 -7.20 21.12
CA VAL A 9 -4.92 -7.22 19.75
C VAL A 9 -5.05 -5.79 19.25
N MET A 10 -4.42 -5.46 18.13
CA MET A 10 -4.56 -4.18 17.47
C MET A 10 -5.46 -4.32 16.23
N LEU A 11 -6.47 -3.48 16.14
CA LEU A 11 -7.32 -3.33 14.96
C LEU A 11 -6.98 -1.99 14.31
N ARG A 12 -6.54 -2.01 13.05
CA ARG A 12 -6.11 -0.82 12.31
C ARG A 12 -7.17 -0.42 11.27
N CYS A 13 -7.35 0.89 11.14
CA CYS A 13 -7.99 1.55 10.01
C CYS A 13 -7.22 2.83 9.66
N GLU A 14 -7.52 3.39 8.51
CA GLU A 14 -6.85 4.52 7.88
C GLU A 14 -7.67 5.80 8.10
N LEU A 15 -7.00 6.96 8.14
CA LEU A 15 -7.64 8.27 8.36
C LEU A 15 -7.67 9.13 7.10
N ASP A 16 -6.77 8.87 6.16
CA ASP A 16 -6.52 9.74 5.02
C ASP A 16 -7.51 9.54 3.87
N ALA A 17 -7.64 10.61 3.10
CA ALA A 17 -8.45 10.70 1.89
C ALA A 17 -7.51 10.92 0.68
N LEU A 18 -8.09 10.92 -0.51
CA LEU A 18 -7.35 11.07 -1.77
C LEU A 18 -7.53 12.48 -2.37
N PRO A 19 -6.55 12.98 -3.15
CA PRO A 19 -6.67 14.23 -3.91
C PRO A 19 -7.53 14.03 -5.17
N ILE A 20 -8.75 13.55 -4.98
CA ILE A 20 -9.72 13.28 -6.03
C ILE A 20 -10.95 14.17 -5.79
N THR A 21 -11.44 14.79 -6.87
CA THR A 21 -12.70 15.53 -6.80
C THR A 21 -13.86 14.55 -6.83
N GLU A 22 -14.61 14.46 -5.74
CA GLU A 22 -15.87 13.73 -5.72
C GLU A 22 -16.90 14.40 -6.64
N ILE A 23 -17.50 13.63 -7.52
CA ILE A 23 -18.54 14.12 -8.45
C ILE A 23 -19.94 13.62 -8.09
N HIS A 24 -20.04 12.75 -7.08
CA HIS A 24 -21.29 12.26 -6.53
C HIS A 24 -22.14 13.41 -5.95
N GLN A 25 -23.46 13.29 -6.10
CA GLN A 25 -24.43 14.27 -5.58
C GLN A 25 -25.17 13.76 -4.34
N THR A 26 -24.51 12.93 -3.54
CA THR A 26 -25.01 12.44 -2.26
C THR A 26 -25.02 13.55 -1.21
N ALA A 27 -25.85 13.35 -0.18
CA ALA A 27 -25.96 14.30 0.93
C ALA A 27 -24.68 14.31 1.81
N HIS A 28 -23.94 13.20 1.82
CA HIS A 28 -22.71 13.00 2.61
C HIS A 28 -21.42 13.25 1.83
N ARG A 29 -21.49 13.84 0.63
CA ARG A 29 -20.30 14.17 -0.17
C ARG A 29 -19.32 15.07 0.58
N SER A 30 -18.06 15.03 0.16
CA SER A 30 -17.01 15.90 0.67
C SER A 30 -17.38 17.37 0.57
N LEU A 31 -17.09 18.09 1.66
CA LEU A 31 -17.18 19.56 1.72
C LEU A 31 -15.86 20.24 1.36
N THR A 32 -14.79 19.46 1.12
CA THR A 32 -13.47 19.95 0.76
C THR A 32 -13.24 19.71 -0.72
N GLU A 33 -13.15 20.79 -1.50
CA GLU A 33 -12.95 20.70 -2.94
C GLU A 33 -11.65 19.96 -3.29
N GLY A 34 -11.74 19.00 -4.22
CA GLY A 34 -10.59 18.23 -4.69
C GLY A 34 -10.09 17.13 -3.74
N ILE A 35 -10.79 16.87 -2.63
CA ILE A 35 -10.42 15.84 -1.65
C ILE A 35 -11.64 14.98 -1.31
N SER A 36 -11.52 13.66 -1.38
CA SER A 36 -12.60 12.74 -0.95
C SER A 36 -12.10 11.32 -0.62
N HIS A 37 -12.92 10.55 0.09
CA HIS A 37 -12.61 9.17 0.47
C HIS A 37 -12.99 8.17 -0.64
N GLN A 38 -12.18 8.11 -1.70
CA GLN A 38 -12.41 7.16 -2.81
C GLN A 38 -11.76 5.79 -2.63
N CYS A 39 -11.22 5.50 -1.45
CA CYS A 39 -10.69 4.20 -1.08
C CYS A 39 -11.53 3.49 0.00
N GLY A 40 -12.57 4.15 0.55
CA GLY A 40 -13.45 3.60 1.58
C GLY A 40 -12.91 3.68 3.02
N HIS A 41 -11.84 4.45 3.25
CA HIS A 41 -11.22 4.64 4.58
C HIS A 41 -12.18 5.24 5.61
N ASP A 42 -13.13 6.06 5.18
CA ASP A 42 -14.25 6.53 6.00
C ASP A 42 -15.14 5.38 6.50
N GLY A 43 -15.47 4.43 5.62
CA GLY A 43 -16.15 3.19 5.98
C GLY A 43 -15.34 2.32 6.96
N HIS A 44 -14.02 2.21 6.75
CA HIS A 44 -13.12 1.50 7.67
C HIS A 44 -13.11 2.15 9.06
N MET A 45 -13.03 3.48 9.14
CA MET A 45 -13.13 4.23 10.40
C MET A 45 -14.47 3.99 11.09
N ALA A 46 -15.58 3.99 10.34
CA ALA A 46 -16.91 3.74 10.87
C ALA A 46 -17.03 2.32 11.44
N ILE A 47 -16.48 1.32 10.75
CA ILE A 47 -16.38 -0.07 11.24
C ILE A 47 -15.64 -0.14 12.58
N ILE A 48 -14.43 0.44 12.66
CA ILE A 48 -13.63 0.41 13.89
C ILE A 48 -14.29 1.22 15.02
N ALA A 49 -14.99 2.31 14.70
CA ALA A 49 -15.75 3.07 15.68
C ALA A 49 -16.90 2.24 16.28
N ALA A 50 -17.64 1.48 15.46
CA ALA A 50 -18.67 0.57 15.91
C ALA A 50 -18.11 -0.56 16.80
N VAL A 51 -16.92 -1.09 16.48
CA VAL A 51 -16.21 -2.03 17.37
C VAL A 51 -15.86 -1.37 18.71
N GLY A 52 -15.37 -0.13 18.69
CA GLY A 52 -15.07 0.64 19.90
C GLY A 52 -16.29 0.88 20.78
N GLU A 53 -17.44 1.21 20.19
CA GLU A 53 -18.70 1.35 20.92
C GLU A 53 -19.08 0.02 21.61
N SER A 54 -19.04 -1.09 20.89
CA SER A 54 -19.33 -2.42 21.44
C SER A 54 -18.39 -2.76 22.62
N LEU A 55 -17.08 -2.58 22.44
CA LEU A 55 -16.07 -2.82 23.49
C LEU A 55 -16.22 -1.89 24.71
N SER A 56 -16.77 -0.68 24.51
CA SER A 56 -17.05 0.23 25.62
C SER A 56 -18.18 -0.29 26.53
N ARG A 57 -19.17 -0.96 25.95
CA ARG A 57 -20.30 -1.59 26.64
C ARG A 57 -19.89 -2.93 27.26
N GLN A 58 -19.03 -3.68 26.58
CA GLN A 58 -18.53 -4.97 27.04
C GLN A 58 -17.01 -5.08 26.82
N ARG A 59 -16.25 -4.74 27.86
CA ARG A 59 -14.79 -4.85 27.82
C ARG A 59 -14.33 -6.31 27.85
N PRO A 60 -13.19 -6.64 27.21
CA PRO A 60 -12.62 -7.97 27.32
C PRO A 60 -12.23 -8.27 28.76
N THR A 61 -12.45 -9.52 29.19
CA THR A 61 -12.11 -10.02 30.52
C THR A 61 -10.64 -10.41 30.64
N LYS A 62 -9.95 -10.59 29.50
CA LYS A 62 -8.55 -10.97 29.38
C LYS A 62 -7.86 -10.17 28.27
N GLY A 63 -6.61 -9.76 28.47
CA GLY A 63 -5.84 -9.01 27.49
C GLY A 63 -6.37 -7.60 27.26
N ARG A 64 -6.05 -7.02 26.09
CA ARG A 64 -6.51 -5.68 25.70
C ARG A 64 -6.65 -5.55 24.19
N VAL A 65 -7.49 -4.60 23.77
CA VAL A 65 -7.66 -4.21 22.37
C VAL A 65 -7.16 -2.79 22.18
N ILE A 66 -6.41 -2.55 21.10
CA ILE A 66 -5.96 -1.24 20.65
C ILE A 66 -6.69 -0.95 19.33
N LEU A 67 -7.35 0.20 19.24
CA LEU A 67 -7.92 0.68 17.99
C LEU A 67 -6.96 1.73 17.43
N LEU A 68 -6.29 1.39 16.33
CA LEU A 68 -5.33 2.26 15.66
C LEU A 68 -6.01 2.94 14.48
N TYR A 69 -6.04 4.27 14.53
CA TYR A 69 -6.44 5.13 13.43
C TYR A 69 -5.18 5.75 12.85
N GLN A 70 -4.75 5.23 11.70
CA GLN A 70 -3.47 5.57 11.08
C GLN A 70 -3.64 6.64 10.00
N PRO A 71 -2.87 7.74 10.01
CA PRO A 71 -2.83 8.68 8.89
C PRO A 71 -1.92 8.20 7.75
N ALA A 72 -2.06 8.78 6.57
CA ALA A 72 -1.10 8.70 5.46
C ALA A 72 -0.78 7.28 4.99
N GLU A 73 -1.80 6.43 4.88
CA GLU A 73 -1.69 5.13 4.21
C GLU A 73 -1.32 5.31 2.73
N GLU A 74 -1.98 6.25 2.02
CA GLU A 74 -1.90 6.41 0.55
C GLU A 74 -0.51 6.85 0.04
N THR A 75 0.43 7.13 0.94
CA THR A 75 1.84 7.46 0.65
C THR A 75 2.85 6.46 1.23
N GLY A 76 2.36 5.45 1.94
CA GLY A 76 3.18 4.45 2.64
C GLY A 76 3.93 4.96 3.87
N ALA A 77 3.67 6.21 4.28
CA ALA A 77 4.38 6.90 5.35
C ALA A 77 3.76 6.66 6.73
N GLY A 78 2.46 6.37 6.77
CA GLY A 78 1.65 6.26 7.98
C GLY A 78 2.14 5.20 8.96
N ALA A 79 2.16 3.95 8.52
CA ALA A 79 2.57 2.83 9.34
C ALA A 79 4.06 2.96 9.75
N ALA A 80 4.91 3.51 8.88
CA ALA A 80 6.31 3.78 9.21
C ALA A 80 6.42 4.78 10.39
N ALA A 81 5.64 5.86 10.37
CA ALA A 81 5.61 6.84 11.44
C ALA A 81 5.06 6.26 12.76
N VAL A 82 4.00 5.46 12.69
CA VAL A 82 3.45 4.77 13.87
C VAL A 82 4.48 3.83 14.49
N LEU A 83 5.19 3.04 13.68
CA LEU A 83 6.22 2.11 14.15
C LEU A 83 7.47 2.82 14.72
N ALA A 84 7.79 4.00 14.21
CA ALA A 84 8.89 4.81 14.72
C ALA A 84 8.57 5.53 16.04
N ASP A 85 7.30 5.65 16.42
CA ASP A 85 6.90 6.33 17.65
C ASP A 85 7.31 5.51 18.88
N PRO A 86 8.14 6.06 19.80
CA PRO A 86 8.58 5.34 20.99
C PRO A 86 7.42 4.94 21.93
N ARG A 87 6.25 5.60 21.83
CA ARG A 87 5.04 5.24 22.60
C ARG A 87 4.45 3.90 22.16
N LEU A 88 4.71 3.45 20.93
CA LEU A 88 4.23 2.15 20.43
C LEU A 88 4.71 1.00 21.33
N ALA A 89 5.91 1.11 21.92
CA ALA A 89 6.44 0.08 22.83
C ALA A 89 5.48 -0.23 24.00
N GLN A 90 4.66 0.72 24.44
CA GLN A 90 3.69 0.55 25.53
C GLN A 90 2.41 -0.16 25.08
N ILE A 91 2.13 -0.16 23.77
CA ILE A 91 0.91 -0.69 23.14
C ILE A 91 1.23 -1.71 22.04
N ARG A 92 2.44 -2.31 22.06
CA ARG A 92 2.88 -3.28 21.05
C ARG A 92 1.88 -4.43 20.94
N PRO A 93 1.37 -4.73 19.74
CA PRO A 93 0.45 -5.85 19.54
C PRO A 93 1.17 -7.19 19.53
N ASP A 94 0.50 -8.21 20.07
CA ASP A 94 0.79 -9.61 19.77
C ASP A 94 0.12 -10.00 18.45
N PHE A 95 -1.11 -9.50 18.23
CA PHE A 95 -1.86 -9.67 16.99
C PHE A 95 -2.27 -8.32 16.38
N VAL A 96 -2.20 -8.20 15.06
CA VAL A 96 -2.64 -7.01 14.32
C VAL A 96 -3.55 -7.39 13.15
N PHE A 97 -4.71 -6.74 13.03
CA PHE A 97 -5.66 -6.99 11.96
C PHE A 97 -6.13 -5.69 11.32
N ALA A 98 -6.34 -5.74 10.01
CA ALA A 98 -6.99 -4.71 9.23
C ALA A 98 -7.88 -5.38 8.19
N LEU A 99 -8.78 -4.60 7.59
CA LEU A 99 -9.51 -5.03 6.41
C LEU A 99 -9.37 -3.97 5.32
N HIS A 100 -9.60 -4.39 4.08
CA HIS A 100 -9.85 -3.47 2.98
C HIS A 100 -11.16 -3.86 2.30
N ASN A 101 -12.03 -2.90 2.01
CA ASN A 101 -13.22 -3.19 1.20
C ASN A 101 -12.82 -3.41 -0.27
N LEU A 102 -13.39 -4.42 -0.93
CA LEU A 102 -13.01 -4.81 -2.29
C LEU A 102 -14.23 -4.87 -3.22
N PRO A 103 -14.41 -3.87 -4.12
CA PRO A 103 -15.36 -3.96 -5.22
C PRO A 103 -15.11 -5.18 -6.12
N GLY A 104 -16.15 -5.64 -6.81
CA GLY A 104 -16.06 -6.79 -7.71
C GLY A 104 -16.20 -8.17 -7.03
N PHE A 105 -16.28 -8.20 -5.70
CA PHE A 105 -16.56 -9.41 -4.93
C PHE A 105 -17.94 -9.35 -4.26
N PRO A 106 -18.65 -10.47 -4.08
CA PRO A 106 -19.91 -10.53 -3.36
C PRO A 106 -19.90 -9.79 -2.02
N MET A 107 -20.98 -9.06 -1.75
CA MET A 107 -21.14 -8.25 -0.54
C MET A 107 -20.92 -9.08 0.74
N GLY A 108 -20.03 -8.63 1.61
CA GLY A 108 -19.71 -9.29 2.88
C GLY A 108 -18.88 -10.57 2.76
N GLN A 109 -18.42 -10.95 1.57
CA GLN A 109 -17.50 -12.08 1.40
C GLN A 109 -16.13 -11.74 2.01
N LEU A 110 -15.51 -12.69 2.69
CA LEU A 110 -14.15 -12.54 3.21
C LEU A 110 -13.13 -13.13 2.23
N LEU A 111 -12.08 -12.38 1.96
CA LEU A 111 -10.96 -12.80 1.13
C LEU A 111 -9.72 -12.89 1.99
N VAL A 112 -9.12 -14.08 2.04
CA VAL A 112 -7.96 -14.34 2.90
C VAL A 112 -6.86 -15.04 2.13
N ARG A 113 -5.63 -14.88 2.60
CA ARG A 113 -4.46 -15.60 2.09
C ARG A 113 -3.40 -15.63 3.18
N THR A 114 -2.75 -16.78 3.37
CA THR A 114 -1.52 -16.90 4.17
C THR A 114 -0.32 -16.57 3.28
N GLY A 115 0.69 -15.90 3.83
CA GLY A 115 1.82 -15.37 3.06
C GLY A 115 1.45 -14.03 2.43
N THR A 116 1.98 -13.74 1.25
CA THR A 116 1.72 -12.46 0.59
C THR A 116 0.23 -12.27 0.27
N PHE A 117 -0.42 -11.33 0.94
CA PHE A 117 -1.78 -10.89 0.62
C PHE A 117 -1.79 -9.79 -0.43
N SER A 118 -0.92 -8.78 -0.31
CA SER A 118 -0.76 -7.67 -1.25
C SER A 118 0.72 -7.42 -1.59
N CYS A 119 1.00 -6.98 -2.82
CA CYS A 119 2.36 -6.83 -3.33
C CYS A 119 3.12 -5.67 -2.68
N ALA A 120 4.45 -5.76 -2.66
CA ALA A 120 5.34 -4.64 -2.38
C ALA A 120 5.36 -3.66 -3.56
N SER A 121 5.55 -2.37 -3.27
CA SER A 121 5.77 -1.34 -4.29
C SER A 121 6.75 -0.26 -3.85
N ARG A 122 7.48 0.29 -4.81
CA ARG A 122 8.35 1.46 -4.63
C ARG A 122 8.25 2.36 -5.85
N GLY A 123 7.91 3.63 -5.65
CA GLY A 123 8.17 4.68 -6.63
C GLY A 123 9.67 4.97 -6.67
N MET A 124 10.26 4.99 -7.86
CA MET A 124 11.67 5.25 -8.10
C MET A 124 11.80 6.46 -9.00
N GLU A 125 12.50 7.50 -8.54
CA GLU A 125 12.88 8.66 -9.33
C GLU A 125 14.38 8.60 -9.62
N ILE A 126 14.72 8.64 -10.91
CA ILE A 126 16.10 8.73 -11.39
C ILE A 126 16.29 10.10 -12.01
N ARG A 127 17.24 10.88 -11.50
CA ARG A 127 17.65 12.16 -12.10
C ARG A 127 19.03 12.01 -12.70
N LEU A 128 19.17 12.45 -13.94
CA LEU A 128 20.43 12.48 -14.69
C LEU A 128 20.84 13.93 -14.89
N THR A 129 22.08 14.25 -14.59
CA THR A 129 22.64 15.60 -14.73
C THR A 129 23.87 15.57 -15.63
N GLY A 130 23.83 16.38 -16.67
CA GLY A 130 24.91 16.61 -17.61
C GLY A 130 25.12 18.10 -17.83
N ARG A 131 25.18 18.53 -19.10
CA ARG A 131 25.46 19.93 -19.46
C ARG A 131 24.69 20.34 -20.69
N THR A 132 23.94 21.44 -20.60
CA THR A 132 23.25 22.04 -21.74
C THR A 132 24.23 22.57 -22.77
N ALA A 133 23.82 22.61 -24.03
CA ALA A 133 24.57 23.25 -25.12
C ALA A 133 23.63 24.01 -26.07
N HIS A 134 24.19 24.85 -26.93
CA HIS A 134 23.43 25.40 -28.05
C HIS A 134 23.02 24.24 -28.99
N ALA A 135 21.78 24.21 -29.46
CA ALA A 135 21.28 23.08 -30.27
C ALA A 135 22.04 22.89 -31.60
N ALA A 136 22.64 23.95 -32.14
CA ALA A 136 23.52 23.87 -33.32
C ALA A 136 24.94 23.35 -33.03
N GLN A 137 25.33 23.19 -31.76
CA GLN A 137 26.65 22.71 -31.33
C GLN A 137 26.53 21.71 -30.16
N PRO A 138 25.75 20.62 -30.33
CA PRO A 138 25.45 19.68 -29.25
C PRO A 138 26.69 19.02 -28.63
N GLU A 139 27.79 18.92 -29.38
CA GLU A 139 29.09 18.38 -28.96
C GLU A 139 29.76 19.19 -27.84
N THR A 140 29.29 20.41 -27.56
CA THR A 140 29.79 21.26 -26.46
C THR A 140 29.12 20.98 -25.12
N GLY A 141 28.10 20.09 -25.11
CA GLY A 141 27.34 19.68 -23.93
C GLY A 141 27.49 18.20 -23.61
N ILE A 142 26.73 17.74 -22.62
CA ILE A 142 26.60 16.33 -22.24
C ILE A 142 25.11 16.07 -22.05
N SER A 143 24.47 15.54 -23.08
CA SER A 143 23.02 15.34 -23.10
C SER A 143 22.63 14.01 -22.44
N PRO A 144 21.67 13.99 -21.51
CA PRO A 144 21.20 12.76 -20.88
C PRO A 144 20.23 11.95 -21.76
N ALA A 145 19.93 12.40 -22.98
CA ALA A 145 18.91 11.79 -23.84
C ALA A 145 19.16 10.30 -24.11
N VAL A 146 20.40 9.93 -24.42
CA VAL A 146 20.76 8.53 -24.72
C VAL A 146 20.66 7.66 -23.46
N ALA A 147 21.18 8.13 -22.33
CA ALA A 147 21.06 7.44 -21.04
C ALA A 147 19.60 7.20 -20.65
N MET A 148 18.76 8.23 -20.76
CA MET A 148 17.33 8.16 -20.44
C MET A 148 16.63 7.07 -21.27
N CYS A 149 16.83 7.06 -22.59
CA CYS A 149 16.24 6.04 -23.47
C CYS A 149 16.70 4.62 -23.11
N ARG A 150 17.99 4.43 -22.79
CA ARG A 150 18.54 3.13 -22.40
C ARG A 150 17.95 2.64 -21.07
N ILE A 151 17.80 3.52 -20.08
CA ILE A 151 17.19 3.18 -18.79
C ILE A 151 15.73 2.74 -18.99
N ILE A 152 14.96 3.48 -19.79
CA ILE A 152 13.56 3.13 -20.08
C ILE A 152 13.48 1.76 -20.78
N ASP A 153 14.34 1.51 -21.78
CA ASP A 153 14.38 0.22 -22.49
C ASP A 153 14.76 -0.94 -21.56
N GLU A 154 15.74 -0.75 -20.67
CA GLU A 154 16.12 -1.77 -19.68
C GLU A 154 15.01 -2.04 -18.64
N PHE A 155 14.22 -1.03 -18.25
CA PHE A 155 13.07 -1.25 -17.38
C PHE A 155 11.99 -2.14 -18.00
N HIS A 156 11.77 -2.06 -19.31
CA HIS A 156 10.83 -2.96 -20.01
C HIS A 156 11.32 -4.41 -20.06
N LYS A 157 12.63 -4.63 -19.85
CA LYS A 157 13.26 -5.95 -19.82
C LYS A 157 13.43 -6.49 -18.40
N LEU A 158 13.11 -5.70 -17.37
CA LEU A 158 13.01 -6.14 -15.98
C LEU A 158 11.57 -6.61 -15.70
N PRO A 159 11.36 -7.62 -14.83
CA PRO A 159 12.31 -8.24 -13.90
C PRO A 159 12.83 -9.66 -14.21
N PRO A 160 12.63 -10.30 -15.40
CA PRO A 160 13.00 -11.70 -15.62
C PRO A 160 14.31 -12.19 -14.98
N GLY A 161 14.20 -13.22 -14.15
CA GLY A 161 15.32 -13.88 -13.47
C GLY A 161 15.68 -13.29 -12.10
N LEU A 162 14.96 -12.26 -11.63
CA LEU A 162 15.14 -11.70 -10.28
C LEU A 162 14.13 -12.28 -9.28
N GLU A 163 13.05 -12.85 -9.77
CA GLU A 163 11.95 -13.41 -8.99
C GLU A 163 12.40 -14.62 -8.15
N VAL A 164 11.72 -14.86 -7.04
CA VAL A 164 11.83 -16.13 -6.31
C VAL A 164 10.76 -17.06 -6.87
N GLY A 165 11.19 -18.11 -7.58
CA GLY A 165 10.25 -19.05 -8.21
C GLY A 165 9.45 -18.41 -9.35
N THR A 166 8.12 -18.41 -9.23
CA THR A 166 7.20 -17.86 -10.24
C THR A 166 6.43 -16.63 -9.73
N GLU A 167 7.00 -15.93 -8.75
CA GLU A 167 6.41 -14.73 -8.15
C GLU A 167 6.14 -13.64 -9.18
N LEU A 168 5.08 -12.86 -8.95
CA LEU A 168 4.78 -11.69 -9.76
C LEU A 168 5.81 -10.59 -9.50
N ALA A 169 6.37 -10.03 -10.56
CA ALA A 169 7.12 -8.78 -10.49
C ALA A 169 7.03 -8.01 -11.82
N PHE A 170 7.04 -6.68 -11.77
CA PHE A 170 7.06 -5.83 -12.96
C PHE A 170 7.51 -4.40 -12.64
N VAL A 171 7.90 -3.66 -13.68
CA VAL A 171 8.19 -2.23 -13.61
C VAL A 171 7.25 -1.49 -14.54
N THR A 172 6.74 -0.35 -14.10
CA THR A 172 5.95 0.56 -14.95
C THR A 172 6.62 1.92 -14.98
N VAL A 173 7.02 2.39 -16.16
CA VAL A 173 7.51 3.77 -16.32
C VAL A 173 6.31 4.70 -16.30
N VAL A 174 6.23 5.56 -15.29
CA VAL A 174 5.09 6.46 -15.04
C VAL A 174 5.38 7.90 -15.46
N GLY A 175 6.65 8.23 -15.71
CA GLY A 175 7.05 9.56 -16.17
C GLY A 175 8.45 9.58 -16.78
N ALA A 176 8.64 10.45 -17.76
CA ALA A 176 9.94 10.75 -18.33
C ALA A 176 9.98 12.22 -18.76
N GLN A 177 11.05 12.92 -18.38
CA GLN A 177 11.28 14.31 -18.76
C GLN A 177 12.73 14.48 -19.23
N LEU A 178 12.92 15.20 -20.34
CA LEU A 178 14.22 15.54 -20.89
C LEU A 178 14.31 17.07 -21.06
N GLY A 179 15.04 17.71 -20.15
CA GLY A 179 15.18 19.16 -20.09
C GLY A 179 13.84 19.91 -20.08
N LYS A 180 13.86 21.12 -20.65
CA LYS A 180 12.69 21.98 -20.85
C LYS A 180 12.38 22.11 -22.34
N LYS A 181 11.16 22.55 -22.66
CA LYS A 181 10.74 22.86 -24.03
C LYS A 181 11.51 24.08 -24.56
N ALA A 182 12.66 23.84 -25.19
CA ALA A 182 13.52 24.87 -25.78
C ALA A 182 14.25 24.34 -27.02
N PHE A 183 13.81 24.72 -28.23
CA PHE A 183 14.38 24.22 -29.49
C PHE A 183 15.83 24.68 -29.75
N GLY A 184 16.28 25.77 -29.11
CA GLY A 184 17.63 26.31 -29.24
C GLY A 184 18.66 25.68 -28.30
N THR A 185 18.27 24.74 -27.44
CA THR A 185 19.12 24.23 -26.35
C THR A 185 19.10 22.70 -26.32
N ALA A 186 20.28 22.08 -26.39
CA ALA A 186 20.44 20.67 -26.05
C ALA A 186 20.25 20.47 -24.54
N PRO A 187 19.50 19.45 -24.10
CA PRO A 187 19.15 19.26 -22.69
C PRO A 187 20.41 18.91 -21.86
N GLY A 188 20.44 19.37 -20.62
CA GLY A 188 21.48 19.05 -19.64
C GLY A 188 20.97 18.23 -18.46
N ASP A 189 19.68 17.91 -18.42
CA ASP A 189 19.03 17.22 -17.33
C ASP A 189 17.92 16.29 -17.86
N ALA A 190 17.69 15.19 -17.16
CA ALA A 190 16.55 14.30 -17.40
C ALA A 190 16.06 13.67 -16.09
N ALA A 191 14.79 13.29 -16.07
CA ALA A 191 14.18 12.51 -15.00
C ALA A 191 13.41 11.32 -15.58
N VAL A 192 13.55 10.15 -14.96
CA VAL A 192 12.74 8.95 -15.23
C VAL A 192 12.07 8.54 -13.93
N LEU A 193 10.75 8.41 -13.96
CA LEU A 193 9.93 7.96 -12.84
C LEU A 193 9.37 6.59 -13.19
N ALA A 194 9.55 5.62 -12.29
CA ALA A 194 9.06 4.27 -12.47
C ALA A 194 8.49 3.72 -11.16
N THR A 195 7.44 2.92 -11.25
CA THR A 195 6.91 2.14 -10.13
C THR A 195 7.39 0.70 -10.26
N LEU A 196 8.16 0.25 -9.28
CA LEU A 196 8.56 -1.14 -9.14
C LEU A 196 7.48 -1.87 -8.34
N ARG A 197 7.19 -3.11 -8.72
CA ARG A 197 6.24 -3.98 -8.01
C ARG A 197 6.73 -5.41 -7.95
N SER A 198 6.55 -6.06 -6.79
CA SER A 198 6.85 -7.48 -6.61
C SER A 198 5.97 -8.12 -5.56
N GLU A 199 5.79 -9.44 -5.63
CA GLU A 199 5.08 -10.21 -4.62
C GLU A 199 5.81 -10.19 -3.26
N THR A 200 7.14 -10.30 -3.25
CA THR A 200 7.93 -10.31 -2.01
C THR A 200 8.90 -9.15 -1.91
N ASP A 201 9.25 -8.79 -0.67
CA ASP A 201 10.29 -7.80 -0.40
C ASP A 201 11.69 -8.26 -0.85
N ILE A 202 11.93 -9.57 -0.86
CA ILE A 202 13.19 -10.15 -1.39
C ILE A 202 13.33 -9.83 -2.88
N THR A 203 12.27 -10.07 -3.65
CA THR A 203 12.23 -9.74 -5.08
C THR A 203 12.32 -8.22 -5.29
N MET A 204 11.63 -7.41 -4.47
CA MET A 204 11.72 -5.95 -4.51
C MET A 204 13.15 -5.46 -4.35
N ASP A 205 13.86 -5.97 -3.34
CA ASP A 205 15.24 -5.58 -3.04
C ASP A 205 16.20 -5.99 -4.17
N ARG A 206 15.95 -7.12 -4.84
CA ARG A 206 16.72 -7.51 -6.04
C ARG A 206 16.46 -6.56 -7.20
N MET A 207 15.21 -6.20 -7.46
CA MET A 207 14.85 -5.24 -8.50
C MET A 207 15.48 -3.88 -8.25
N VAL A 208 15.43 -3.39 -7.01
CA VAL A 208 16.05 -2.14 -6.59
C VAL A 208 17.55 -2.15 -6.85
N ARG A 209 18.28 -3.15 -6.33
CA ARG A 209 19.73 -3.27 -6.56
C ARG A 209 20.08 -3.32 -8.05
N ARG A 210 19.37 -4.16 -8.82
CA ARG A 210 19.60 -4.30 -10.27
C ARG A 210 19.35 -2.99 -11.01
N SER A 211 18.33 -2.25 -10.61
CA SER A 211 17.97 -0.96 -11.20
C SER A 211 19.03 0.10 -10.89
N GLU A 212 19.48 0.22 -9.65
CA GLU A 212 20.55 1.14 -9.26
C GLU A 212 21.88 0.82 -9.99
N GLU A 213 22.24 -0.46 -10.07
CA GLU A 213 23.42 -0.91 -10.82
C GLU A 213 23.34 -0.56 -12.31
N MET A 214 22.17 -0.77 -12.92
CA MET A 214 21.89 -0.46 -14.32
C MET A 214 21.99 1.05 -14.58
N VAL A 215 21.34 1.87 -13.74
CA VAL A 215 21.38 3.35 -13.83
C VAL A 215 22.81 3.85 -13.71
N ARG A 216 23.56 3.38 -12.70
CA ARG A 216 24.96 3.78 -12.48
C ARG A 216 25.85 3.44 -13.67
N SER A 217 25.68 2.24 -14.24
CA SER A 217 26.45 1.80 -15.41
C SER A 217 26.16 2.66 -16.64
N ILE A 218 24.88 2.92 -16.92
CA ILE A 218 24.46 3.74 -18.07
C ILE A 218 24.92 5.20 -17.89
N ALA A 219 24.69 5.80 -16.72
CA ALA A 219 25.09 7.18 -16.44
C ALA A 219 26.61 7.36 -16.57
N SER A 220 27.40 6.41 -16.03
CA SER A 220 28.86 6.45 -16.15
C SER A 220 29.35 6.33 -17.59
N ALA A 221 28.69 5.52 -18.42
CA ALA A 221 29.05 5.34 -19.82
C ALA A 221 28.80 6.61 -20.67
N GLU A 222 27.80 7.41 -20.27
CA GLU A 222 27.43 8.67 -20.93
C GLU A 222 28.03 9.91 -20.25
N HIS A 223 28.93 9.72 -19.26
CA HIS A 223 29.58 10.80 -18.49
C HIS A 223 28.61 11.74 -17.76
N LEU A 224 27.54 11.18 -17.18
CA LEU A 224 26.50 11.90 -16.44
C LEU A 224 26.64 11.67 -14.93
N ASP A 225 26.33 12.71 -14.15
CA ASP A 225 25.99 12.55 -12.74
C ASP A 225 24.56 12.00 -12.62
N HIS A 226 24.26 11.28 -11.54
CA HIS A 226 22.92 10.78 -11.29
C HIS A 226 22.56 10.71 -9.81
N THR A 227 21.27 10.78 -9.53
CA THR A 227 20.69 10.45 -8.23
C THR A 227 19.52 9.49 -8.41
N VAL A 228 19.33 8.61 -7.44
CA VAL A 228 18.18 7.73 -7.33
C VAL A 228 17.52 8.00 -5.99
N SER A 229 16.22 8.26 -6.01
CA SER A 229 15.39 8.43 -4.81
C SER A 229 14.15 7.55 -4.89
N TYR A 230 13.54 7.31 -3.73
CA TYR A 230 12.35 6.48 -3.60
C TYR A 230 11.24 7.22 -2.88
N GLU A 231 10.02 7.02 -3.36
CA GLU A 231 8.76 7.53 -2.80
C GLU A 231 7.76 6.37 -2.77
N ASP A 232 6.66 6.53 -2.02
CA ASP A 232 5.57 5.54 -1.98
C ASP A 232 6.09 4.11 -1.73
N VAL A 233 6.83 3.95 -0.62
CA VAL A 233 7.54 2.71 -0.28
C VAL A 233 6.67 1.82 0.59
N TYR A 234 6.11 0.78 -0.03
CA TYR A 234 5.26 -0.23 0.60
C TYR A 234 5.99 -1.58 0.64
N PRO A 235 6.18 -2.19 1.83
CA PRO A 235 6.54 -3.60 1.88
C PRO A 235 5.35 -4.46 1.42
N SER A 236 5.59 -5.73 1.10
CA SER A 236 4.48 -6.64 0.84
C SER A 236 3.75 -6.99 2.15
N THR A 237 2.42 -7.10 2.08
CA THR A 237 1.64 -7.50 3.26
C THR A 237 1.72 -9.01 3.43
N GLN A 238 2.50 -9.44 4.41
CA GLN A 238 2.66 -10.85 4.77
C GLN A 238 1.68 -11.25 5.86
N ASN A 239 0.65 -12.00 5.51
CA ASN A 239 -0.31 -12.54 6.48
C ASN A 239 0.23 -13.81 7.14
N SER A 240 0.16 -13.88 8.47
CA SER A 240 0.55 -15.10 9.19
C SER A 240 -0.55 -16.16 9.15
N GLN A 241 -0.16 -17.44 9.21
CA GLN A 241 -1.11 -18.55 9.22
C GLN A 241 -2.06 -18.47 10.42
N ALA A 242 -1.54 -18.12 11.60
CA ALA A 242 -2.33 -18.00 12.82
C ALA A 242 -3.39 -16.90 12.71
N ALA A 243 -3.03 -15.73 12.15
CA ALA A 243 -3.96 -14.63 11.96
C ALA A 243 -5.05 -14.96 10.91
N VAL A 244 -4.68 -15.62 9.81
CA VAL A 244 -5.64 -16.09 8.80
C VAL A 244 -6.62 -17.11 9.39
N ASP A 245 -6.14 -18.06 10.18
CA ASP A 245 -7.01 -19.04 10.84
C ASP A 245 -7.97 -18.38 11.83
N THR A 246 -7.53 -17.33 12.54
CA THR A 246 -8.40 -16.51 13.39
C THR A 246 -9.51 -15.85 12.58
N ILE A 247 -9.20 -15.23 11.43
CA ILE A 247 -10.21 -14.61 10.56
C ILE A 247 -11.21 -15.66 10.05
N ARG A 248 -10.73 -16.85 9.66
CA ARG A 248 -11.59 -17.94 9.19
C ARG A 248 -12.55 -18.43 10.26
N LYS A 249 -12.13 -18.52 11.52
CA LYS A 249 -13.00 -18.85 12.66
C LYS A 249 -13.99 -17.72 12.94
N ALA A 250 -13.54 -16.48 12.82
CA ALA A 250 -14.36 -15.29 13.04
C ALA A 250 -15.41 -15.04 11.94
N ALA A 251 -15.30 -15.69 10.77
CA ALA A 251 -16.19 -15.49 9.62
C ALA A 251 -17.68 -15.67 9.94
N GLY A 252 -18.03 -16.51 10.92
CA GLY A 252 -19.43 -16.79 11.25
C GLY A 252 -20.18 -17.37 10.05
N THR A 253 -21.18 -16.64 9.54
CA THR A 253 -21.96 -17.03 8.34
C THR A 253 -21.40 -16.45 7.04
N ALA A 254 -20.38 -15.60 7.09
CA ALA A 254 -19.76 -15.04 5.89
C ALA A 254 -19.06 -16.15 5.09
N THR A 255 -19.14 -16.05 3.77
CA THR A 255 -18.39 -16.94 2.89
C THR A 255 -16.93 -16.50 2.87
N VAL A 256 -16.01 -17.46 2.98
CA VAL A 256 -14.57 -17.19 2.95
C VAL A 256 -13.98 -17.78 1.68
N GLN A 257 -13.29 -16.94 0.91
CA GLN A 257 -12.50 -17.35 -0.24
C GLN A 257 -11.02 -17.21 0.09
N VAL A 258 -10.25 -18.27 -0.18
CA VAL A 258 -8.79 -18.18 -0.20
C VAL A 258 -8.37 -17.71 -1.59
N VAL A 259 -7.65 -16.60 -1.68
CA VAL A 259 -7.21 -16.08 -2.99
C VAL A 259 -5.92 -16.78 -3.44
N ASP A 260 -5.88 -17.20 -4.70
CA ASP A 260 -4.81 -18.04 -5.27
C ASP A 260 -3.51 -17.26 -5.56
N ALA A 261 -3.64 -15.95 -5.79
CA ALA A 261 -2.54 -15.03 -6.03
C ALA A 261 -2.66 -13.82 -5.10
N PRO A 262 -1.54 -13.15 -4.76
CA PRO A 262 -1.59 -11.89 -4.05
C PRO A 262 -2.34 -10.83 -4.87
N PHE A 263 -2.98 -9.90 -4.17
CA PHE A 263 -3.47 -8.69 -4.79
C PHE A 263 -2.31 -7.84 -5.27
N ARG A 264 -2.47 -7.27 -6.47
CA ARG A 264 -1.40 -6.45 -7.05
C ARG A 264 -1.25 -5.11 -6.33
N TRP A 265 -2.29 -4.53 -5.76
CA TRP A 265 -2.16 -3.28 -5.02
C TRP A 265 -1.24 -3.45 -3.80
N SER A 266 -0.81 -2.34 -3.24
CA SER A 266 0.10 -2.29 -2.09
C SER A 266 -0.60 -1.64 -0.93
N GLU A 267 -0.08 -1.89 0.26
CA GLU A 267 -0.70 -1.43 1.50
C GLU A 267 0.40 -1.32 2.56
N ASP A 268 0.44 -0.22 3.29
CA ASP A 268 1.52 0.04 4.24
C ASP A 268 1.39 -0.77 5.54
N PHE A 269 0.23 -1.42 5.73
CA PHE A 269 -0.05 -2.41 6.77
C PHE A 269 0.98 -3.54 6.83
N GLY A 270 1.64 -3.89 5.71
CA GLY A 270 2.72 -4.87 5.68
C GLY A 270 3.86 -4.54 6.66
N ARG A 271 4.02 -3.27 7.04
CA ARG A 271 4.96 -2.86 8.10
C ARG A 271 4.57 -3.41 9.48
N PHE A 272 3.28 -3.52 9.79
CA PHE A 272 2.84 -4.11 11.07
C PHE A 272 2.97 -5.62 11.07
N THR A 273 2.66 -6.29 9.96
CA THR A 273 2.79 -7.75 9.90
C THR A 273 4.25 -8.22 9.90
N ALA A 274 5.20 -7.32 9.63
CA ALA A 274 6.62 -7.57 9.83
C ALA A 274 7.04 -7.63 11.32
N VAL A 275 6.24 -7.11 12.26
CA VAL A 275 6.61 -6.98 13.68
C VAL A 275 5.64 -7.64 14.67
N ALA A 276 4.51 -8.15 14.18
CA ALA A 276 3.45 -8.85 14.93
C ALA A 276 2.76 -9.92 14.08
N GLU A 277 2.14 -10.91 14.71
CA GLU A 277 1.28 -11.86 14.00
C GLU A 277 0.07 -11.10 13.45
N GLY A 278 -0.14 -11.10 12.13
CA GLY A 278 -1.19 -10.26 11.60
C GLY A 278 -1.71 -10.69 10.26
N ALA A 279 -2.89 -10.16 9.94
CA ALA A 279 -3.49 -10.37 8.64
C ALA A 279 -4.34 -9.17 8.21
N LEU A 280 -4.14 -8.76 6.96
CA LEU A 280 -5.10 -7.98 6.19
C LEU A 280 -6.04 -8.95 5.48
N PHE A 281 -7.35 -8.68 5.51
CA PHE A 281 -8.31 -9.45 4.73
C PHE A 281 -9.19 -8.54 3.88
N GLY A 282 -9.65 -9.07 2.75
CA GLY A 282 -10.60 -8.36 1.91
C GLY A 282 -12.01 -8.55 2.44
N LEU A 283 -12.80 -7.48 2.42
CA LEU A 283 -14.23 -7.51 2.64
C LEU A 283 -14.93 -7.14 1.33
N GLY A 284 -15.57 -8.12 0.68
CA GLY A 284 -16.23 -7.91 -0.60
C GLY A 284 -17.30 -6.82 -0.50
N ALA A 285 -17.19 -5.81 -1.36
CA ALA A 285 -18.01 -4.61 -1.32
C ALA A 285 -19.21 -4.66 -2.28
N GLY A 286 -19.43 -5.77 -2.98
CA GLY A 286 -20.45 -5.93 -4.00
C GLY A 286 -19.87 -5.98 -5.41
N GLU A 287 -20.42 -6.86 -6.24
CA GLU A 287 -19.95 -7.09 -7.62
C GLU A 287 -20.22 -5.90 -8.57
N LYS A 288 -21.15 -5.02 -8.19
CA LYS A 288 -21.56 -3.84 -8.96
C LYS A 288 -21.07 -2.53 -8.37
N THR A 289 -20.32 -2.60 -7.28
CA THR A 289 -19.74 -1.43 -6.63
C THR A 289 -18.67 -0.88 -7.55
N ILE A 290 -18.63 0.45 -7.67
CA ILE A 290 -17.65 1.15 -8.51
C ILE A 290 -16.25 0.84 -7.99
N ASP A 291 -15.26 0.84 -8.88
CA ASP A 291 -13.86 0.61 -8.51
C ASP A 291 -13.34 1.73 -7.61
N LEU A 292 -12.41 1.37 -6.71
CA LEU A 292 -11.71 2.32 -5.85
C LEU A 292 -10.95 3.36 -6.69
N HIS A 293 -10.77 4.55 -6.12
CA HIS A 293 -10.14 5.72 -6.73
C HIS A 293 -10.95 6.31 -7.91
N SER A 294 -12.14 5.80 -8.19
CA SER A 294 -13.09 6.46 -9.06
C SER A 294 -13.68 7.70 -8.37
N PRO A 295 -13.85 8.84 -9.07
CA PRO A 295 -14.56 10.01 -8.55
C PRO A 295 -16.00 9.75 -8.08
N ASP A 296 -16.60 8.65 -8.56
CA ASP A 296 -17.97 8.19 -8.30
C ASP A 296 -18.05 7.03 -7.28
N TYR A 297 -16.94 6.66 -6.66
CA TYR A 297 -16.98 5.62 -5.63
C TYR A 297 -17.75 6.13 -4.39
N ASP A 298 -18.52 5.23 -3.78
CA ASP A 298 -19.25 5.47 -2.53
C ASP A 298 -19.19 4.18 -1.72
N PHE A 299 -18.77 4.28 -0.46
CA PHE A 299 -18.61 3.11 0.40
C PHE A 299 -19.98 2.49 0.72
N PRO A 300 -20.16 1.17 0.59
CA PRO A 300 -21.44 0.53 0.95
C PRO A 300 -21.62 0.43 2.48
N ASP A 301 -22.46 1.28 3.05
CA ASP A 301 -22.75 1.32 4.50
C ASP A 301 -23.23 -0.03 5.08
N GLU A 302 -23.81 -0.91 4.27
CA GLU A 302 -24.18 -2.27 4.68
C GLU A 302 -22.98 -3.10 5.17
N LEU A 303 -21.76 -2.71 4.80
CA LEU A 303 -20.53 -3.33 5.29
C LEU A 303 -20.19 -2.98 6.73
N ILE A 304 -20.72 -1.89 7.29
CA ILE A 304 -20.33 -1.42 8.63
C ILE A 304 -20.67 -2.47 9.70
N GLU A 305 -21.89 -3.01 9.64
CA GLU A 305 -22.32 -4.05 10.57
C GLU A 305 -21.53 -5.35 10.37
N SER A 306 -21.35 -5.78 9.12
CA SER A 306 -20.64 -7.04 8.85
C SER A 306 -19.15 -6.96 9.25
N GLY A 307 -18.45 -5.90 8.85
CA GLY A 307 -17.05 -5.66 9.21
C GLY A 307 -16.84 -5.55 10.71
N SER A 308 -17.70 -4.79 11.41
CA SER A 308 -17.58 -4.64 12.87
C SER A 308 -17.86 -5.96 13.60
N ASN A 309 -18.82 -6.76 13.13
CA ASN A 309 -19.10 -8.08 13.68
C ASN A 309 -17.91 -9.06 13.50
N ILE A 310 -17.24 -9.02 12.34
CA ILE A 310 -16.03 -9.84 12.10
C ILE A 310 -14.91 -9.43 13.04
N PHE A 311 -14.60 -8.14 13.18
CA PHE A 311 -13.56 -7.69 14.11
C PHE A 311 -13.87 -8.04 15.57
N GLN A 312 -15.12 -7.90 16.01
CA GLN A 312 -15.54 -8.33 17.36
C GLN A 312 -15.36 -9.85 17.57
N ARG A 313 -15.54 -10.67 16.54
CA ARG A 313 -15.27 -12.11 16.60
C ARG A 313 -13.77 -12.40 16.61
N ILE A 314 -12.97 -11.71 15.79
CA ILE A 314 -11.50 -11.81 15.80
C ILE A 314 -10.95 -11.51 17.20
N VAL A 315 -11.42 -10.43 17.84
CA VAL A 315 -11.04 -10.06 19.20
C VAL A 315 -11.36 -11.19 20.18
N ARG A 316 -12.56 -11.78 20.10
CA ARG A 316 -12.98 -12.89 20.96
C ARG A 316 -12.12 -14.14 20.78
N GLU A 317 -11.83 -14.51 19.54
CA GLU A 317 -10.96 -15.64 19.20
C GLU A 317 -9.54 -15.45 19.75
N CYS A 318 -8.96 -14.24 19.63
CA CYS A 318 -7.64 -13.95 20.16
C CYS A 318 -7.57 -13.90 21.69
N LEU A 319 -8.61 -13.37 22.34
CA LEU A 319 -8.63 -13.14 23.80
C LEU A 319 -9.23 -14.31 24.59
N GLY A 320 -9.92 -15.25 23.93
CA GLY A 320 -10.56 -16.41 24.54
C GLY A 320 -11.78 -16.05 25.38
N SER A 321 -12.60 -15.10 24.90
CA SER A 321 -13.75 -14.52 25.60
C SER A 321 -15.07 -14.76 24.89
#